data_AF-A0A4Q7J332-F1
#
_entry.id   AF-A0A4Q7J332-F1
#
_cell.length_a   1.000
_cell.length_b   1.000
_cell.length_c   1.000
_cell.angle_alpha   90.00
_cell.angle_beta   90.00
_cell.angle_gamma   90.00
#
_symmetry.space_group_name_H-M   'P 1'
#
loop_
_entity.id
_entity.type
_entity.pdbx_description
1 polymer ?
#
loop_
_entity_poly.entity_id
_entity_poly.type
_entity_poly.pdbx_seq_one_letter_code
_entity_poly.pdbx_strand_id
1 'polypeptide(L)'
;MISNEQNQDPIIDEWLLTFADREAVSQFEGNQLVALTTLSLRHRPTDFPAEVIDRWKRLIEMCRIMANQSDAALVAQEVRKGTSWQQIAERVSLSDAEQAKEWQQKLLNPNP
;
A
#
# COMPACT_ATOMS: atom_id res chain seq x y z
N MET A 1 5.76 -13.52 -6.72
CA MET A 1 5.97 -12.10 -7.08
C MET A 1 4.65 -11.63 -7.64
N ILE A 2 3.84 -10.92 -6.85
CA ILE A 2 2.58 -10.35 -7.35
C ILE A 2 3.02 -9.23 -8.30
N SER A 3 2.78 -9.39 -9.60
CA SER A 3 3.18 -8.40 -10.59
C SER A 3 2.52 -7.06 -10.25
N ASN A 4 3.34 -6.01 -10.12
CA ASN A 4 2.94 -4.63 -9.82
C ASN A 4 1.96 -4.05 -10.87
N GLU A 5 1.78 -4.76 -11.99
CA GLU A 5 0.95 -4.42 -13.14
C GLU A 5 -0.56 -4.40 -12.83
N GLN A 6 -1.03 -5.12 -11.81
CA GLN A 6 -2.48 -5.19 -11.50
C GLN A 6 -3.06 -3.94 -10.81
N ASN A 7 -2.21 -3.02 -10.35
CA ASN A 7 -2.63 -1.80 -9.64
C ASN A 7 -2.32 -0.52 -10.41
N GLN A 8 -2.13 -0.59 -11.73
CA GLN A 8 -1.93 0.60 -12.55
C GLN A 8 -3.28 1.20 -12.97
N ASP A 9 -3.48 2.49 -12.68
CA ASP A 9 -4.61 3.25 -13.20
C ASP A 9 -4.18 4.01 -14.47
N PRO A 10 -4.79 3.73 -15.64
CA PRO A 10 -4.34 4.30 -16.91
C PRO A 10 -4.48 5.82 -16.98
N ILE A 11 -5.41 6.41 -16.22
CA ILE A 11 -5.61 7.87 -16.18
C ILE A 11 -4.43 8.53 -15.45
N ILE A 12 -3.92 7.87 -14.41
CA ILE A 12 -2.73 8.35 -13.70
C ILE A 12 -1.50 8.23 -14.59
N ASP A 13 -1.35 7.15 -15.35
CA ASP A 13 -0.23 7.02 -16.31
C ASP A 13 -0.27 8.09 -17.39
N GLU A 14 -1.43 8.31 -18.01
CA GLU A 14 -1.60 9.34 -19.04
C GLU A 14 -1.28 10.73 -18.48
N TRP A 15 -1.78 11.02 -17.28
CA TRP A 15 -1.47 12.28 -16.60
C TRP A 15 0.02 12.39 -16.27
N LEU A 16 0.65 11.34 -15.71
CA LEU A 16 2.08 11.34 -15.40
C LEU A 16 2.92 11.60 -16.64
N LEU A 17 2.60 10.97 -17.78
CA LEU A 17 3.29 11.16 -19.06
C LEU A 17 3.13 12.59 -19.63
N THR A 18 2.07 13.29 -19.25
CA THR A 18 1.78 14.66 -19.70
C THR A 18 2.35 15.71 -18.74
N PHE A 19 2.31 15.42 -17.43
CA PHE A 19 2.67 16.33 -16.36
C PHE A 19 4.16 16.30 -16.02
N ALA A 20 4.76 15.12 -16.04
CA ALA A 20 6.19 14.92 -15.81
C ALA A 20 6.88 14.60 -17.15
N ASP A 21 8.12 15.08 -17.30
CA ASP A 21 8.96 14.66 -18.43
C ASP A 21 9.02 13.13 -18.46
N ARG A 22 8.94 12.52 -19.65
CA ARG A 22 8.91 11.06 -19.82
C ARG A 22 10.10 10.39 -19.13
N GLU A 23 11.24 11.07 -19.09
CA GLU A 23 12.44 10.59 -18.41
C GLU A 23 12.24 10.50 -16.89
N ALA A 24 11.53 11.46 -16.28
CA ALA A 24 11.17 11.42 -14.86
C ALA A 24 10.15 10.32 -14.55
N VAL A 25 9.19 10.07 -15.45
CA VAL A 25 8.20 8.97 -15.29
C VAL A 25 8.88 7.60 -15.36
N SER A 26 9.87 7.44 -16.25
CA SER A 26 10.61 6.18 -16.42
C SER A 26 11.39 5.75 -15.17
N GLN A 27 11.77 6.70 -14.31
CA GLN A 27 12.49 6.43 -13.05
C GLN A 27 11.65 5.70 -12.01
N PHE A 28 10.32 5.66 -12.17
CA PHE A 28 9.43 5.06 -11.18
C PHE A 28 9.04 3.60 -11.51
N GLU A 29 9.61 2.98 -12.54
CA GLU A 29 9.44 1.56 -12.89
C GLU A 29 7.97 1.06 -12.86
N GLY A 30 7.02 1.91 -13.27
CA GLY A 30 5.59 1.57 -13.27
C GLY A 30 4.91 1.62 -11.89
N ASN A 31 5.57 2.14 -10.85
CA ASN A 31 4.99 2.37 -9.54
C ASN A 31 4.40 3.79 -9.43
N GLN A 32 3.15 3.92 -9.88
CA GLN A 32 2.39 5.17 -9.87
C GLN A 32 2.29 5.80 -8.48
N LEU A 33 2.21 4.99 -7.42
CA LEU A 33 2.08 5.49 -6.05
C LEU A 33 3.35 6.23 -5.61
N VAL A 34 4.52 5.69 -5.95
CA VAL A 34 5.81 6.33 -5.69
C VAL A 34 5.96 7.61 -6.51
N ALA A 35 5.58 7.56 -7.80
CA ALA A 35 5.61 8.74 -8.68
C ALA A 35 4.76 9.89 -8.11
N LEU A 36 3.49 9.61 -7.78
CA LEU A 36 2.55 10.61 -7.24
C LEU A 36 3.02 11.17 -5.89
N THR A 37 3.50 10.31 -4.99
CA THR A 37 4.04 10.74 -3.71
C THR A 37 5.24 11.66 -3.91
N THR A 38 6.17 11.29 -4.80
CA THR A 38 7.37 12.09 -5.10
C THR A 38 7.03 13.45 -5.70
N LEU A 39 6.09 13.49 -6.65
CA LEU A 39 5.62 14.73 -7.25
C LEU A 39 4.91 15.61 -6.22
N SER A 40 4.11 15.03 -5.31
CA SER A 40 3.39 15.79 -4.29
C SER A 40 4.32 16.52 -3.30
N LEU A 41 5.55 16.04 -3.13
CA LEU A 41 6.56 16.71 -2.31
C LEU A 41 7.17 17.95 -2.99
N ARG A 42 7.02 18.09 -4.31
CA ARG A 42 7.66 19.13 -5.12
C ARG A 42 6.67 20.11 -5.74
N HIS A 43 5.41 19.71 -5.87
CA HIS A 43 4.35 20.46 -6.55
C HIS A 43 3.22 20.84 -5.59
N ARG A 44 2.46 21.88 -5.95
CA ARG A 44 1.33 22.31 -5.14
C ARG A 44 0.13 21.39 -5.36
N PRO A 45 -0.77 21.22 -4.38
CA PRO A 45 -1.99 20.42 -4.56
C PRO A 45 -2.86 20.86 -5.75
N THR A 46 -2.83 22.15 -6.11
CA THR A 46 -3.56 22.71 -7.26
C THR A 46 -3.03 22.24 -8.62
N ASP A 47 -1.81 21.69 -8.65
CA ASP A 47 -1.19 21.20 -9.89
C ASP A 47 -1.72 19.80 -10.27
N PHE A 48 -2.45 19.15 -9.36
CA PHE A 48 -3.03 17.83 -9.54
C PHE A 48 -4.51 17.95 -9.89
N PRO A 49 -4.95 17.43 -11.05
CA PRO A 49 -6.37 17.37 -11.39
C PRO A 49 -7.16 16.59 -10.34
N ALA A 50 -8.39 17.03 -10.07
CA ALA A 50 -9.26 16.39 -9.07
C ALA A 50 -9.45 14.88 -9.36
N GLU A 51 -9.59 14.51 -10.63
CA GLU A 51 -9.70 13.11 -11.06
C GLU A 51 -8.45 12.29 -10.67
N VAL A 52 -7.25 12.85 -10.86
CA VAL A 52 -5.99 12.19 -10.48
C VAL A 52 -5.91 12.01 -8.97
N ILE A 53 -6.33 13.02 -8.19
CA ILE A 53 -6.37 12.93 -6.73
C ILE A 53 -7.31 11.81 -6.27
N ASP A 54 -8.49 11.71 -6.85
CA ASP A 54 -9.47 10.69 -6.43
C ASP A 54 -9.03 9.28 -6.82
N ARG A 55 -8.39 9.13 -7.98
CA ARG A 55 -7.78 7.88 -8.43
C ARG A 55 -6.60 7.48 -7.53
N TRP A 56 -5.77 8.45 -7.15
CA TRP A 56 -4.67 8.23 -6.22
C TRP A 56 -5.15 7.75 -4.84
N LYS A 57 -6.20 8.35 -4.29
CA LYS A 57 -6.80 7.86 -3.03
C LYS A 57 -7.24 6.40 -3.13
N ARG A 58 -7.83 5.98 -4.25
CA ARG A 58 -8.23 4.59 -4.47
C ARG A 58 -7.02 3.65 -4.52
N LEU A 59 -5.94 4.06 -5.20
CA LEU A 59 -4.69 3.29 -5.21
C LEU A 59 -4.09 3.13 -3.81
N ILE A 60 -4.07 4.21 -3.00
CA ILE A 60 -3.63 4.14 -1.60
C ILE A 60 -4.47 3.11 -0.84
N GLU A 61 -5.79 3.15 -0.99
CA GLU A 61 -6.69 2.24 -0.28
C GLU A 61 -6.49 0.78 -0.73
N MET A 62 -6.35 0.52 -2.03
CA MET A 62 -6.06 -0.81 -2.56
C MET A 62 -4.73 -1.34 -2.01
N CYS A 63 -3.67 -0.53 -2.02
CA CYS A 63 -2.37 -0.91 -1.46
C CYS A 63 -2.46 -1.21 0.05
N ARG A 64 -3.25 -0.43 0.80
CA ARG A 64 -3.50 -0.69 2.23
C ARG A 64 -4.21 -2.02 2.45
N ILE A 65 -5.25 -2.31 1.67
CA ILE A 65 -5.97 -3.58 1.74
C ILE A 65 -5.02 -4.75 1.46
N MET A 66 -4.19 -4.65 0.41
CA MET A 66 -3.22 -5.69 0.07
C MET A 66 -2.14 -5.88 1.14
N ALA A 67 -1.64 -4.79 1.73
CA ALA A 67 -0.70 -4.84 2.84
C ALA A 67 -1.34 -5.56 4.05
N ASN A 68 -2.55 -5.15 4.44
CA ASN A 68 -3.28 -5.77 5.55
C ASN A 68 -3.53 -7.28 5.31
N GLN A 69 -3.89 -7.67 4.09
CA GLN A 69 -4.07 -9.08 3.72
C GLN A 69 -2.75 -9.87 3.76
N SER A 70 -1.64 -9.25 3.37
CA SER A 70 -0.32 -9.87 3.40
C SER A 70 0.16 -10.09 4.84
N ASP A 71 -0.03 -9.09 5.70
CA ASP A 71 0.29 -9.21 7.13
C ASP A 71 -0.60 -10.27 7.78
N ALA A 72 -1.89 -10.36 7.38
CA ALA A 72 -2.81 -11.37 7.90
C ALA A 72 -2.34 -12.79 7.54
N ALA A 73 -1.92 -12.98 6.28
CA ALA A 73 -1.35 -14.24 5.80
C ALA A 73 -0.04 -14.58 6.53
N LEU A 74 0.82 -13.59 6.78
CA LEU A 74 2.06 -13.76 7.54
C LEU A 74 1.78 -14.21 8.97
N VAL A 75 0.87 -13.54 9.68
CA VAL A 75 0.50 -13.92 11.05
C VAL A 75 -0.09 -15.33 11.09
N ALA A 76 -1.01 -15.67 10.18
CA ALA A 76 -1.56 -17.01 10.10
C ALA A 76 -0.50 -18.09 9.80
N GLN A 77 0.54 -17.75 9.03
CA GLN A 77 1.66 -18.64 8.78
C GLN A 77 2.54 -18.82 10.04
N GLU A 78 2.87 -17.75 10.75
CA GLU A 78 3.73 -17.79 11.93
C GLU A 78 3.06 -18.47 13.13
N VAL A 79 1.75 -18.26 13.32
CA VAL A 79 0.97 -18.99 14.33
C VAL A 79 1.02 -20.51 14.08
N ARG A 80 0.90 -20.93 12.81
CA ARG A 80 1.01 -22.36 12.45
C ARG A 80 2.40 -22.95 12.70
N LYS A 81 3.45 -22.12 12.69
CA LYS A 81 4.83 -22.54 13.03
C LYS A 81 5.07 -22.58 14.54
N GLY A 82 4.13 -22.13 15.37
CA GLY A 82 4.31 -22.00 16.81
C GLY A 82 5.22 -20.83 17.21
N THR A 83 5.40 -19.85 16.32
CA THR A 83 6.16 -18.63 16.62
C THR A 83 5.51 -17.89 17.79
N SER A 84 6.32 -17.36 18.71
CA SER A 84 5.78 -16.62 19.85
C SER A 84 5.10 -15.32 19.41
N TRP A 85 4.05 -14.91 20.13
CA TRP A 85 3.32 -13.67 19.83
C TRP A 85 4.19 -12.42 19.84
N GLN A 86 5.23 -12.39 20.68
CA GLN A 86 6.17 -11.27 20.73
C GLN A 86 6.98 -11.16 19.42
N GLN A 87 7.47 -12.28 18.89
CA GLN A 87 8.20 -12.31 17.62
C GLN A 87 7.29 -12.01 16.43
N ILE A 88 6.01 -12.40 16.52
CA ILE A 88 5.00 -12.03 15.52
C ILE A 88 4.81 -10.51 15.53
N ALA A 89 4.61 -9.90 16.71
CA ALA A 89 4.43 -8.46 16.86
C ALA A 89 5.60 -7.66 16.25
N GLU A 90 6.83 -8.09 16.53
CA GLU A 90 8.04 -7.47 15.94
C GLU A 90 8.04 -7.54 14.41
N ARG A 91 7.60 -8.67 13.82
CA ARG A 91 7.58 -8.85 12.35
C ARG A 91 6.50 -8.04 11.64
N VAL A 92 5.36 -7.80 12.29
CA VAL A 92 4.27 -6.96 11.75
C VAL A 92 4.30 -5.53 12.29
N SER A 93 5.42 -5.11 12.91
CA SER A 93 5.61 -3.76 13.45
C SER A 93 4.53 -3.32 14.46
N LEU A 94 4.00 -4.25 15.25
CA LEU A 94 3.10 -3.98 16.38
C LEU A 94 3.90 -3.83 17.67
N SER A 95 3.37 -3.06 18.63
CA SER A 95 4.14 -2.70 19.82
C SER A 95 4.37 -3.85 20.79
N ASP A 96 3.43 -4.80 20.87
CA ASP A 96 3.50 -5.91 21.82
C ASP A 96 2.69 -7.15 21.36
N ALA A 97 2.89 -8.24 22.10
CA ALA A 97 2.23 -9.52 21.87
C ALA A 97 0.70 -9.47 21.99
N GLU A 98 0.12 -8.58 22.81
CA GLU A 98 -1.32 -8.47 22.97
C GLU A 98 -1.96 -7.79 21.76
N GLN A 99 -1.34 -6.74 21.22
CA GLN A 99 -1.78 -6.12 19.97
C GLN A 99 -1.77 -7.10 18.81
N ALA A 100 -0.77 -7.98 18.71
CA ALA A 100 -0.73 -9.01 17.66
C ALA A 100 -1.89 -10.00 17.76
N LYS A 101 -2.30 -10.38 18.98
CA LYS A 101 -3.46 -11.25 19.21
C LYS A 101 -4.78 -10.54 18.90
N GLU A 102 -4.96 -9.32 19.39
CA GLU A 102 -6.16 -8.51 19.11
C GLU A 102 -6.32 -8.26 17.62
N TRP A 103 -5.21 -7.96 16.94
CA TRP A 103 -5.18 -7.76 15.51
C TRP A 103 -5.55 -9.02 14.74
N GLN A 104 -5.03 -10.20 15.13
CA GLN A 104 -5.47 -11.48 14.57
C GLN A 104 -6.97 -11.71 14.78
N GLN A 105 -7.51 -11.39 15.96
CA GLN A 105 -8.95 -11.54 16.23
C GLN A 105 -9.79 -10.62 15.34
N LYS A 106 -9.36 -9.38 15.11
CA LYS A 106 -10.02 -8.43 14.20
C LYS A 106 -9.99 -8.92 12.75
N LEU A 107 -8.93 -9.60 12.33
CA LEU A 107 -8.84 -10.21 11.00
C LEU A 107 -9.77 -11.41 10.82
N LEU A 108 -9.94 -12.22 11.88
CA LEU A 108 -10.82 -13.37 11.86
C LEU A 108 -12.31 -12.99 12.00
N ASN A 109 -12.59 -11.86 12.66
CA ASN A 109 -13.94 -11.30 12.84
C ASN A 109 -13.99 -9.85 12.33
N PRO A 110 -14.00 -9.62 11.00
CA PRO A 110 -13.98 -8.27 10.43
C PRO A 110 -15.25 -7.43 10.69
N ASN A 111 -16.23 -7.94 11.46
CA ASN A 111 -17.36 -7.20 12.04
C ASN A 111 -17.87 -7.92 13.31
N PRO A 112 -18.24 -7.20 14.40
CA PRO A 112 -19.25 -7.68 15.33
C PRO A 112 -20.67 -7.63 14.74
#